data_AF-A0A2T0VRP8-F1
#
_entry.id   AF-A0A2T0VRP8-F1
#
_cell.length_a   1.000
_cell.length_b   1.000
_cell.length_c   1.000
_cell.angle_alpha   90.00
_cell.angle_beta   90.00
_cell.angle_gamma   90.00
#
_symmetry.space_group_name_H-M   'P 1'
#
loop_
_entity.id
_entity.type
_entity.pdbx_description
1 polymer ?
#
loop_
_entity_poly.entity_id
_entity_poly.type
_entity_poly.pdbx_seq_one_letter_code
_entity_poly.pdbx_strand_id
1 'polypeptide(L)'
;MVHPSLSPVELDGLGGGRLADLDAGHWQCQQPELRSLDVVDCPRLERLDLSQARPDLHLTLQRCPALEEIRVPPHGTAIVHLDAGDRLPQLRLYGGVEHLDACWKKDHFAVTCHDLAPWQRSVVGSADVIDDAGEGYELKVRLGNARESEETAGTLQITDPQLRTLLVKSSGLLEQIHISAKAWRLEQLFIEEASNLRRIALGRKVFRVAIHTAPLLQSVRGNTDTLRLNAATSTQREVSLDGRHRWVGLTRCRLKQLKMPHPTHLTLEHCRQLQELDVPKNTQVRCIGHIPPALGGRRIGRVQLEERLAMSLAERHRRNDETVLPQLETLLPTLYRRVDASRALRVLCLLLDQGVSPGWIWQRRRELSARHLMPQYGEQCLIPEMALEAADVLWRWDLPYDLHREAWLADYRIWKTCRTSVPEAQRFQRYIIDTARGSLQGPALDTVLESARQPMLAEEDRVLLGRVLLGLSRLARRQASWHVTRVAVGHLRLLERHLDDRDDSFNRALVSYALEGLSLDDFLDMAERIGSGHPRIRQALERVPMKPHHWLILHCGNVVDVDTQTRLERVERLLSGS
;
A
#
# COMPACT_ATOMS: atom_id res chain seq x y z
N MET A 1 -18.35 -16.08 -57.39
CA MET A 1 -17.85 -16.92 -56.28
C MET A 1 -16.35 -17.00 -56.44
N VAL A 2 -15.59 -16.36 -55.55
CA VAL A 2 -14.12 -16.50 -55.53
C VAL A 2 -13.83 -17.75 -54.71
N HIS A 3 -13.13 -18.72 -55.29
CA HIS A 3 -12.73 -19.92 -54.55
C HIS A 3 -11.70 -19.53 -53.48
N PRO A 4 -11.83 -20.00 -52.23
CA PRO A 4 -10.81 -19.79 -51.20
C PRO A 4 -9.47 -20.35 -51.66
N SER A 5 -8.38 -19.60 -51.45
CA SER A 5 -7.03 -20.14 -51.64
C SER A 5 -6.76 -21.15 -50.52
N LEU A 6 -6.57 -22.41 -50.89
CA LEU A 6 -6.31 -23.54 -49.98
C LEU A 6 -4.81 -23.85 -49.91
N SER A 7 -3.97 -22.84 -49.71
CA SER A 7 -2.54 -23.08 -49.50
C SER A 7 -2.33 -23.60 -48.08
N PRO A 8 -1.84 -24.84 -47.89
CA PRO A 8 -1.58 -25.38 -46.56
C PRO A 8 -0.43 -24.60 -45.90
N VAL A 9 -0.58 -24.27 -44.62
CA VAL A 9 0.49 -23.68 -43.81
C VAL A 9 1.29 -24.82 -43.19
N GLU A 10 2.62 -24.79 -43.28
CA GLU A 10 3.43 -25.76 -42.55
C GLU A 10 3.43 -25.41 -41.06
N LEU A 11 3.14 -26.42 -40.22
CA LEU A 11 3.13 -26.25 -38.77
C LEU A 11 4.43 -26.73 -38.16
N ASP A 12 4.92 -26.00 -37.16
CA ASP A 12 6.00 -26.45 -36.29
C ASP A 12 5.52 -27.51 -35.27
N GLY A 13 6.46 -28.05 -34.50
CA GLY A 13 6.18 -29.08 -33.49
C GLY A 13 5.28 -28.61 -32.33
N LEU A 14 4.98 -27.33 -32.22
CA LEU A 14 4.10 -26.73 -31.21
C LEU A 14 2.75 -26.30 -31.80
N GLY A 15 2.50 -26.54 -33.09
CA GLY A 15 1.30 -26.10 -33.79
C GLY A 15 1.32 -24.61 -34.16
N GLY A 16 2.50 -24.00 -34.23
CA GLY A 16 2.71 -22.67 -34.79
C GLY A 16 2.86 -22.71 -36.31
N GLY A 17 2.25 -21.76 -36.99
CA GLY A 17 2.32 -21.62 -38.44
C GLY A 17 2.62 -20.19 -38.86
N ARG A 18 3.08 -20.02 -40.10
CA ARG A 18 3.30 -18.70 -40.70
C ARG A 18 2.66 -18.63 -42.08
N LEU A 19 1.89 -17.57 -42.30
CA LEU A 19 1.29 -17.23 -43.59
C LEU A 19 1.88 -15.91 -44.07
N ALA A 20 2.64 -15.94 -45.17
CA ALA A 20 3.29 -14.76 -45.72
C ALA A 20 3.04 -14.61 -47.22
N ASP A 21 3.10 -13.37 -47.70
CA ASP A 21 3.05 -13.02 -49.13
C ASP A 21 1.84 -13.58 -49.88
N LEU A 22 0.71 -13.76 -49.18
CA LEU A 22 -0.48 -14.34 -49.76
C LEU A 22 -1.16 -13.34 -50.70
N ASP A 23 -1.23 -13.71 -51.98
CA ASP A 23 -1.90 -12.94 -53.03
C ASP A 23 -3.38 -13.32 -53.22
N ALA A 24 -4.12 -13.46 -52.12
CA ALA A 24 -5.54 -13.84 -52.15
C ALA A 24 -6.38 -12.97 -51.20
N GLY A 25 -7.61 -12.67 -51.62
CA GLY A 25 -8.60 -11.94 -50.82
C GLY A 25 -9.10 -12.70 -49.60
N HIS A 26 -9.02 -14.03 -49.63
CA HIS A 26 -9.55 -14.89 -48.58
C HIS A 26 -8.69 -16.13 -48.39
N TRP A 27 -8.45 -16.48 -47.13
CA TRP A 27 -7.79 -17.71 -46.73
C TRP A 27 -8.53 -18.38 -45.57
N GLN A 28 -8.58 -19.71 -45.61
CA GLN A 28 -9.24 -20.55 -44.62
C GLN A 28 -8.27 -21.62 -44.12
N CYS A 29 -8.07 -21.70 -42.81
CA CYS A 29 -7.28 -22.74 -42.17
C CYS A 29 -8.01 -24.09 -42.22
N GLN A 30 -7.30 -25.13 -42.62
CA GLN A 30 -7.78 -26.53 -42.63
C GLN A 30 -7.12 -27.38 -41.54
N GLN A 31 -6.30 -26.79 -40.68
CA GLN A 31 -5.50 -27.49 -39.67
C GLN A 31 -6.10 -27.32 -38.28
N PRO A 32 -6.81 -28.33 -37.75
CA PRO A 32 -7.42 -28.24 -36.43
C PRO A 32 -6.42 -28.20 -35.28
N GLU A 33 -5.17 -28.57 -35.51
CA GLU A 33 -4.08 -28.53 -34.55
C GLU A 33 -3.38 -27.17 -34.42
N LEU A 34 -3.69 -26.19 -35.28
CA LEU A 34 -3.11 -24.84 -35.25
C LEU A 34 -3.37 -24.16 -33.90
N ARG A 35 -2.29 -23.77 -33.21
CA ARG A 35 -2.28 -23.04 -31.92
C ARG A 35 -1.83 -21.60 -32.05
N SER A 36 -0.94 -21.31 -32.99
CA SER A 36 -0.48 -19.94 -33.24
C SER A 36 -0.28 -19.69 -34.72
N LEU A 37 -0.61 -18.49 -35.17
CA LEU A 37 -0.43 -18.09 -36.56
C LEU A 37 0.11 -16.68 -36.64
N ASP A 38 1.24 -16.54 -37.33
CA ASP A 38 1.76 -15.25 -37.76
C ASP A 38 1.35 -15.00 -39.22
N VAL A 39 0.54 -13.96 -39.46
CA VAL A 39 0.19 -13.51 -40.81
C VAL A 39 0.95 -12.22 -41.10
N VAL A 40 1.82 -12.25 -42.11
CA VAL A 40 2.76 -11.16 -42.41
C VAL A 40 2.74 -10.83 -43.89
N ASP A 41 2.68 -9.55 -44.25
CA ASP A 41 2.80 -9.10 -45.65
C ASP A 41 1.75 -9.70 -46.60
N CYS A 42 0.49 -9.75 -46.14
CA CYS A 42 -0.65 -10.19 -46.96
C CYS A 42 -1.53 -8.99 -47.36
N PRO A 43 -1.11 -8.14 -48.30
CA PRO A 43 -1.74 -6.85 -48.57
C PRO A 43 -3.14 -6.94 -49.18
N ARG A 44 -3.47 -8.08 -49.81
CA ARG A 44 -4.79 -8.33 -50.41
C ARG A 44 -5.73 -9.13 -49.53
N LEU A 45 -5.27 -9.66 -48.39
CA LEU A 45 -6.09 -10.51 -47.54
C LEU A 45 -7.20 -9.69 -46.89
N GLU A 46 -8.45 -9.95 -47.27
CA GLU A 46 -9.66 -9.31 -46.74
C GLU A 46 -10.31 -10.15 -45.62
N ARG A 47 -10.25 -11.48 -45.75
CA ARG A 47 -10.94 -12.41 -44.83
C ARG A 47 -10.06 -13.59 -44.41
N LEU A 48 -9.95 -13.78 -43.11
CA LEU A 48 -9.17 -14.85 -42.48
C LEU A 48 -10.10 -15.77 -41.66
N ASP A 49 -10.28 -17.02 -42.11
CA ASP A 49 -11.10 -18.00 -41.39
C ASP A 49 -10.24 -19.04 -40.65
N LEU A 50 -10.23 -18.96 -39.33
CA LEU A 50 -9.54 -19.81 -38.37
C LEU A 50 -10.54 -20.58 -37.50
N SER A 51 -11.81 -20.68 -37.91
CA SER A 51 -12.87 -21.31 -37.11
C SER A 51 -12.63 -22.78 -36.78
N GLN A 52 -11.79 -23.46 -37.56
CA GLN A 52 -11.41 -24.86 -37.34
C GLN A 52 -10.17 -25.03 -36.47
N ALA A 53 -9.44 -23.96 -36.14
CA ALA A 53 -8.22 -24.02 -35.32
C ALA A 53 -8.53 -24.38 -33.86
N ARG A 54 -7.48 -24.50 -33.03
CA ARG A 54 -7.67 -24.80 -31.61
C ARG A 54 -8.31 -23.64 -30.83
N PRO A 55 -9.07 -23.93 -29.76
CA PRO A 55 -9.69 -22.89 -28.93
C PRO A 55 -8.69 -21.89 -28.31
N ASP A 56 -7.47 -22.31 -28.01
CA ASP A 56 -6.39 -21.53 -27.38
C ASP A 56 -5.50 -20.78 -28.41
N LEU A 57 -6.10 -20.27 -29.48
CA LEU A 57 -5.41 -19.68 -30.62
C LEU A 57 -4.72 -18.34 -30.29
N HIS A 58 -3.45 -18.21 -30.67
CA HIS A 58 -2.69 -16.96 -30.66
C HIS A 58 -2.49 -16.46 -32.09
N LEU A 59 -3.02 -15.29 -32.43
CA LEU A 59 -2.95 -14.71 -33.78
C LEU A 59 -2.16 -13.40 -33.77
N THR A 60 -1.10 -13.33 -34.58
CA THR A 60 -0.35 -12.10 -34.84
C THR A 60 -0.57 -11.68 -36.29
N LEU A 61 -0.97 -10.42 -36.50
CA LEU A 61 -1.23 -9.85 -37.82
C LEU A 61 -0.30 -8.67 -38.05
N GLN A 62 0.46 -8.69 -39.14
CA GLN A 62 1.35 -7.59 -39.50
C GLN A 62 1.24 -7.25 -40.99
N ARG A 63 1.08 -5.94 -41.28
CA ARG A 63 1.05 -5.43 -42.66
C ARG A 63 -0.05 -6.09 -43.52
N CYS A 64 -1.25 -6.25 -42.94
CA CYS A 64 -2.46 -6.75 -43.61
C CYS A 64 -3.52 -5.63 -43.79
N PRO A 65 -3.25 -4.57 -44.58
CA PRO A 65 -4.07 -3.35 -44.65
C PRO A 65 -5.48 -3.53 -45.25
N ALA A 66 -5.76 -4.66 -45.89
CA ALA A 66 -7.08 -4.97 -46.47
C ALA A 66 -7.93 -5.87 -45.56
N LEU A 67 -7.40 -6.35 -44.43
CA LEU A 67 -8.07 -7.33 -43.58
C LEU A 67 -9.26 -6.69 -42.86
N GLU A 68 -10.45 -7.19 -43.14
CA GLU A 68 -11.72 -6.67 -42.60
C GLU A 68 -12.45 -7.69 -41.70
N GLU A 69 -12.22 -8.99 -41.92
CA GLU A 69 -12.92 -10.07 -41.19
C GLU A 69 -11.98 -11.17 -40.71
N ILE A 70 -12.13 -11.55 -39.44
CA ILE A 70 -11.50 -12.74 -38.85
C ILE A 70 -12.57 -13.61 -38.22
N ARG A 71 -12.51 -14.92 -38.47
CA ARG A 71 -13.27 -15.93 -37.74
C ARG A 71 -12.31 -16.76 -36.90
N VAL A 72 -12.49 -16.79 -35.59
CA VAL A 72 -11.79 -17.67 -34.66
C VAL A 72 -12.76 -18.72 -34.12
N PRO A 73 -12.30 -19.75 -33.39
CA PRO A 73 -13.19 -20.80 -32.89
C PRO A 73 -14.32 -20.25 -31.98
N PRO A 74 -15.59 -20.69 -32.15
CA PRO A 74 -16.77 -20.10 -31.50
C PRO A 74 -16.89 -20.32 -29.99
N HIS A 75 -15.93 -20.99 -29.36
CA HIS A 75 -15.84 -21.14 -27.89
C HIS A 75 -14.39 -21.04 -27.41
N GLY A 76 -13.53 -20.40 -28.21
CA GLY A 76 -12.12 -20.20 -27.91
C GLY A 76 -11.84 -19.06 -26.94
N THR A 77 -10.58 -19.01 -26.53
CA THR A 77 -9.95 -17.94 -25.76
C THR A 77 -8.88 -17.30 -26.63
N ALA A 78 -9.26 -16.91 -27.86
CA ALA A 78 -8.29 -16.42 -28.82
C ALA A 78 -7.66 -15.10 -28.34
N ILE A 79 -6.35 -14.99 -28.55
CA ILE A 79 -5.56 -13.78 -28.34
C ILE A 79 -5.20 -13.23 -29.71
N VAL A 80 -5.57 -11.99 -30.00
CA VAL A 80 -5.35 -11.36 -31.30
C VAL A 80 -4.53 -10.09 -31.13
N HIS A 81 -3.39 -10.05 -31.82
CA HIS A 81 -2.49 -8.90 -31.90
C HIS A 81 -2.49 -8.35 -33.33
N LEU A 82 -2.75 -7.06 -33.48
CA LEU A 82 -2.85 -6.41 -34.80
C LEU A 82 -1.87 -5.23 -34.94
N ASP A 83 -0.89 -5.36 -35.83
CA ASP A 83 -0.10 -4.24 -36.35
C ASP A 83 -0.74 -3.72 -37.65
N ALA A 84 -1.53 -2.65 -37.52
CA ALA A 84 -2.23 -2.00 -38.63
C ALA A 84 -1.33 -1.02 -39.42
N GLY A 85 -0.05 -0.90 -39.05
CA GLY A 85 0.92 -0.03 -39.69
C GLY A 85 0.50 1.45 -39.63
N ASP A 86 0.35 2.08 -40.80
CA ASP A 86 0.04 3.51 -40.90
C ASP A 86 -1.47 3.84 -40.85
N ARG A 87 -2.35 2.84 -40.85
CA ARG A 87 -3.81 3.01 -40.90
C ARG A 87 -4.48 2.70 -39.56
N LEU A 88 -5.66 3.28 -39.36
CA LEU A 88 -6.54 2.84 -38.27
C LEU A 88 -7.05 1.43 -38.56
N PRO A 89 -7.03 0.52 -37.57
CA PRO A 89 -7.58 -0.82 -37.76
C PRO A 89 -9.10 -0.75 -37.98
N GLN A 90 -9.58 -1.53 -38.95
CA GLN A 90 -10.99 -1.72 -39.26
C GLN A 90 -11.24 -3.21 -39.38
N LEU A 91 -11.86 -3.82 -38.36
CA LEU A 91 -11.86 -5.26 -38.22
C LEU A 91 -13.13 -5.76 -37.54
N ARG A 92 -13.76 -6.77 -38.12
CA ARG A 92 -14.83 -7.57 -37.52
C ARG A 92 -14.27 -8.93 -37.14
N LEU A 93 -14.45 -9.32 -35.89
CA LEU A 93 -14.05 -10.63 -35.38
C LEU A 93 -15.27 -11.42 -34.94
N TYR A 94 -15.31 -12.69 -35.32
CA TYR A 94 -16.34 -13.65 -34.97
C TYR A 94 -15.72 -14.85 -34.26
N GLY A 95 -16.37 -15.33 -33.21
CA GLY A 95 -15.86 -16.40 -32.34
C GLY A 95 -15.26 -15.88 -31.05
N GLY A 96 -14.78 -16.79 -30.19
CA GLY A 96 -14.35 -16.48 -28.83
C GLY A 96 -13.00 -15.76 -28.77
N VAL A 97 -13.03 -14.47 -28.45
CA VAL A 97 -11.85 -13.62 -28.25
C VAL A 97 -11.72 -13.25 -26.77
N GLU A 98 -10.58 -13.56 -26.15
CA GLU A 98 -10.27 -13.18 -24.77
C GLU A 98 -9.50 -11.86 -24.70
N HIS A 99 -8.59 -11.66 -25.65
CA HIS A 99 -7.69 -10.52 -25.71
C HIS A 99 -7.62 -9.98 -27.12
N LEU A 100 -7.70 -8.66 -27.25
CA LEU A 100 -7.53 -7.95 -28.51
C LEU A 100 -6.70 -6.70 -28.26
N ASP A 101 -5.56 -6.61 -28.91
CA ASP A 101 -4.78 -5.39 -29.00
C ASP A 101 -4.50 -5.03 -30.45
N ALA A 102 -4.25 -3.74 -30.66
CA ALA A 102 -3.77 -3.25 -31.93
C ALA A 102 -2.83 -2.07 -31.72
N CYS A 103 -1.83 -1.97 -32.59
CA CYS A 103 -0.95 -0.82 -32.70
C CYS A 103 -0.96 -0.26 -34.14
N TRP A 104 -0.74 1.04 -34.25
CA TRP A 104 -0.53 1.75 -35.50
C TRP A 104 0.40 2.93 -35.26
N LYS A 105 0.88 3.58 -36.32
CA LYS A 105 1.96 4.60 -36.31
C LYS A 105 1.89 5.64 -35.19
N LYS A 106 0.69 5.97 -34.70
CA LYS A 106 0.49 7.05 -33.73
C LYS A 106 -0.05 6.60 -32.38
N ASP A 107 -0.50 5.36 -32.23
CA ASP A 107 -1.29 4.98 -31.06
C ASP A 107 -1.48 3.44 -30.97
N HIS A 108 -2.09 2.98 -29.87
CA HIS A 108 -2.39 1.57 -29.61
C HIS A 108 -3.58 1.44 -28.66
N PHE A 109 -4.22 0.28 -28.64
CA PHE A 109 -5.12 -0.10 -27.55
C PHE A 109 -4.93 -1.57 -27.18
N ALA A 110 -5.36 -1.92 -25.97
CA ALA A 110 -5.46 -3.31 -25.55
C ALA A 110 -6.71 -3.49 -24.67
N VAL A 111 -7.49 -4.52 -24.96
CA VAL A 111 -8.68 -4.89 -24.18
C VAL A 111 -8.63 -6.38 -23.83
N THR A 112 -9.04 -6.73 -22.62
CA THR A 112 -9.07 -8.12 -22.14
C THR A 112 -10.33 -8.39 -21.34
N CYS A 113 -10.98 -9.53 -21.56
CA CYS A 113 -12.14 -9.95 -20.78
C CYS A 113 -11.69 -10.59 -19.45
N HIS A 114 -11.28 -9.77 -18.48
CA HIS A 114 -10.92 -10.28 -17.15
C HIS A 114 -12.11 -10.94 -16.43
N ASP A 115 -11.95 -12.19 -15.99
CA ASP A 115 -12.92 -12.98 -15.21
C ASP A 115 -14.29 -13.18 -15.89
N LEU A 116 -14.32 -13.05 -17.21
CA LEU A 116 -15.52 -12.99 -18.03
C LEU A 116 -15.43 -13.96 -19.20
N ALA A 117 -16.58 -14.39 -19.73
CA ALA A 117 -16.61 -15.22 -20.93
C ALA A 117 -16.00 -14.46 -22.13
N PRO A 118 -15.25 -15.13 -23.02
CA PRO A 118 -14.72 -14.54 -24.26
C PRO A 118 -15.83 -13.87 -25.08
N TRP A 119 -15.50 -12.73 -25.70
CA TRP A 119 -16.43 -12.03 -26.59
C TRP A 119 -16.65 -12.88 -27.83
N GLN A 120 -17.90 -13.07 -28.24
CA GLN A 120 -18.24 -13.89 -29.41
C GLN A 120 -18.28 -13.10 -30.72
N ARG A 121 -18.43 -11.78 -30.62
CA ARG A 121 -18.47 -10.85 -31.75
C ARG A 121 -17.83 -9.55 -31.31
N SER A 122 -16.78 -9.15 -32.02
CA SER A 122 -16.02 -7.94 -31.74
C SER A 122 -15.91 -7.09 -33.00
N VAL A 123 -15.91 -5.78 -32.83
CA VAL A 123 -15.67 -4.85 -33.94
C VAL A 123 -14.76 -3.71 -33.49
N VAL A 124 -13.78 -3.40 -34.33
CA VAL A 124 -12.81 -2.31 -34.18
C VAL A 124 -12.92 -1.43 -35.40
N GLY A 125 -12.97 -0.11 -35.23
CA GLY A 125 -13.00 0.79 -36.37
C GLY A 125 -13.28 2.24 -36.00
N SER A 126 -13.42 3.06 -37.04
CA SER A 126 -13.93 4.44 -36.90
C SER A 126 -15.37 4.45 -36.41
N ALA A 127 -15.87 5.64 -36.06
CA ALA A 127 -17.29 5.89 -35.79
C ALA A 127 -18.21 5.21 -36.81
N ASP A 128 -17.99 5.47 -38.10
CA ASP A 128 -18.82 4.95 -39.19
C ASP A 128 -18.83 3.42 -39.22
N VAL A 129 -17.68 2.77 -39.06
CA VAL A 129 -17.57 1.30 -39.05
C VAL A 129 -18.34 0.71 -37.86
N ILE A 130 -18.29 1.35 -36.70
CA ILE A 130 -18.99 0.90 -35.49
C ILE A 130 -20.50 1.11 -35.62
N ASP A 131 -20.92 2.21 -36.22
CA ASP A 131 -22.32 2.54 -36.42
C ASP A 131 -22.95 1.64 -37.51
N ASP A 132 -22.22 1.39 -38.62
CA ASP A 132 -22.59 0.46 -39.70
C ASP A 132 -22.66 -1.00 -39.23
N ALA A 133 -21.84 -1.38 -38.25
CA ALA A 133 -21.88 -2.72 -37.68
C ALA A 133 -23.22 -3.04 -36.99
N GLY A 134 -23.95 -2.01 -36.52
CA GLY A 134 -25.25 -2.16 -35.87
C GLY A 134 -25.18 -2.89 -34.52
N GLU A 135 -26.23 -3.63 -34.18
CA GLU A 135 -26.34 -4.35 -32.91
C GLU A 135 -25.77 -5.77 -32.95
N GLY A 136 -25.53 -6.37 -31.78
CA GLY A 136 -25.17 -7.79 -31.66
C GLY A 136 -23.68 -8.06 -31.49
N TYR A 137 -22.87 -7.03 -31.23
CA TYR A 137 -21.45 -7.17 -30.90
C TYR A 137 -21.26 -7.08 -29.39
N GLU A 138 -20.47 -7.99 -28.82
CA GLU A 138 -20.18 -8.01 -27.38
C GLU A 138 -19.03 -7.05 -27.02
N LEU A 139 -18.10 -6.81 -27.95
CA LEU A 139 -17.03 -5.82 -27.85
C LEU A 139 -17.11 -4.82 -29.00
N LYS A 140 -17.10 -3.53 -28.67
CA LYS A 140 -16.92 -2.44 -29.64
C LYS A 140 -15.72 -1.58 -29.25
N VAL A 141 -14.80 -1.38 -30.19
CA VAL A 141 -13.66 -0.46 -30.06
C VAL A 141 -13.81 0.66 -31.08
N ARG A 142 -14.30 1.81 -30.62
CA ARG A 142 -14.49 3.01 -31.44
C ARG A 142 -13.24 3.87 -31.38
N LEU A 143 -12.58 4.02 -32.53
CA LEU A 143 -11.38 4.83 -32.70
C LEU A 143 -11.76 6.16 -33.37
N GLY A 144 -11.35 7.27 -32.77
CA GLY A 144 -11.51 8.58 -33.39
C GLY A 144 -10.61 8.69 -34.63
N ASN A 145 -11.13 9.31 -35.68
CA ASN A 145 -10.36 9.60 -36.89
C ASN A 145 -10.09 11.11 -36.98
N ALA A 146 -9.00 11.52 -37.64
CA ALA A 146 -8.68 12.94 -37.81
C ALA A 146 -9.66 13.69 -38.75
N ARG A 147 -10.59 12.96 -39.37
CA ARG A 147 -11.54 13.45 -40.36
C ARG A 147 -12.98 13.43 -39.82
N GLU A 148 -13.19 13.27 -38.51
CA GLU A 148 -14.54 13.24 -37.94
C GLU A 148 -15.18 14.57 -38.38
N SER A 149 -16.22 14.50 -39.20
CA SER A 149 -16.89 15.69 -39.71
C SER A 149 -17.58 16.37 -38.54
N GLU A 150 -17.62 17.70 -38.54
CA GLU A 150 -18.28 18.51 -37.50
C GLU A 150 -19.73 18.07 -37.24
N GLU A 151 -20.38 17.41 -38.20
CA GLU A 151 -21.75 16.89 -38.11
C GLU A 151 -21.91 15.70 -37.15
N THR A 152 -20.84 14.95 -36.83
CA THR A 152 -20.88 13.85 -35.84
C THR A 152 -20.50 14.30 -34.42
N ALA A 153 -20.28 15.60 -34.22
CA ALA A 153 -20.08 16.16 -32.90
C ALA A 153 -21.35 16.03 -32.05
N GLY A 154 -21.17 15.58 -30.81
CA GLY A 154 -22.12 15.91 -29.76
C GLY A 154 -22.52 14.76 -28.84
N THR A 155 -22.92 13.58 -29.34
CA THR A 155 -23.41 12.52 -28.45
C THR A 155 -23.31 11.11 -29.03
N LEU A 156 -22.62 10.20 -28.34
CA LEU A 156 -22.65 8.76 -28.59
C LEU A 156 -23.79 8.11 -27.79
N GLN A 157 -24.78 7.54 -28.48
CA GLN A 157 -25.86 6.78 -27.86
C GLN A 157 -25.61 5.29 -27.96
N ILE A 158 -25.64 4.58 -26.83
CA ILE A 158 -25.42 3.13 -26.78
C ILE A 158 -26.73 2.44 -26.38
N THR A 159 -27.31 1.70 -27.32
CA THR A 159 -28.57 0.96 -27.14
C THR A 159 -28.43 -0.56 -27.27
N ASP A 160 -27.28 -1.04 -27.74
CA ASP A 160 -27.05 -2.45 -28.09
C ASP A 160 -27.19 -3.37 -26.86
N PRO A 161 -28.17 -4.29 -26.83
CA PRO A 161 -28.41 -5.18 -25.70
C PRO A 161 -27.35 -6.28 -25.56
N GLN A 162 -26.56 -6.57 -26.59
CA GLN A 162 -25.52 -7.60 -26.55
C GLN A 162 -24.15 -7.06 -26.11
N LEU A 163 -23.98 -5.74 -26.13
CA LEU A 163 -22.71 -5.09 -25.82
C LEU A 163 -22.32 -5.30 -24.36
N ARG A 164 -21.15 -5.87 -24.14
CA ARG A 164 -20.55 -6.10 -22.82
C ARG A 164 -19.41 -5.14 -22.52
N THR A 165 -18.60 -4.82 -23.54
CA THR A 165 -17.44 -3.95 -23.42
C THR A 165 -17.45 -2.90 -24.53
N LEU A 166 -17.29 -1.63 -24.14
CA LEU A 166 -17.08 -0.52 -25.06
C LEU A 166 -15.76 0.17 -24.72
N LEU A 167 -14.87 0.29 -25.70
CA LEU A 167 -13.71 1.17 -25.66
C LEU A 167 -13.95 2.32 -26.64
N VAL A 168 -13.82 3.55 -26.16
CA VAL A 168 -13.77 4.76 -26.99
C VAL A 168 -12.39 5.35 -26.86
N LYS A 169 -11.69 5.52 -27.98
CA LYS A 169 -10.31 6.00 -27.99
C LYS A 169 -10.12 7.16 -28.97
N SER A 170 -9.39 8.20 -28.54
CA SER A 170 -8.94 9.32 -29.38
C SER A 170 -10.07 10.08 -30.09
N SER A 171 -11.24 10.18 -29.44
CA SER A 171 -12.41 10.86 -30.02
C SER A 171 -12.43 12.34 -29.66
N GLY A 172 -12.04 13.15 -30.63
CA GLY A 172 -11.91 14.60 -30.49
C GLY A 172 -13.23 15.33 -30.47
N LEU A 173 -14.27 14.84 -31.14
CA LEU A 173 -15.57 15.53 -31.23
C LEU A 173 -16.63 15.03 -30.25
N LEU A 174 -16.35 13.94 -29.52
CA LEU A 174 -17.32 13.35 -28.61
C LEU A 174 -17.51 14.19 -27.35
N GLU A 175 -18.66 14.86 -27.24
CA GLU A 175 -18.98 15.66 -26.05
C GLU A 175 -19.76 14.89 -24.98
N GLN A 176 -20.57 13.91 -25.38
CA GLN A 176 -21.45 13.19 -24.47
C GLN A 176 -21.53 11.70 -24.80
N ILE A 177 -21.60 10.87 -23.76
CA ILE A 177 -21.93 9.44 -23.89
C ILE A 177 -23.21 9.18 -23.12
N HIS A 178 -24.19 8.59 -23.80
CA HIS A 178 -25.45 8.17 -23.21
C HIS A 178 -25.62 6.66 -23.37
N ILE A 179 -25.59 5.93 -22.26
CA ILE A 179 -25.87 4.49 -22.22
C ILE A 179 -27.35 4.30 -21.89
N SER A 180 -28.11 3.76 -22.84
CA SER A 180 -29.52 3.44 -22.65
C SER A 180 -29.72 2.28 -21.66
N ALA A 181 -30.89 2.21 -21.03
CA ALA A 181 -31.30 1.06 -20.23
C ALA A 181 -31.35 -0.25 -21.06
N LYS A 182 -31.51 -0.14 -22.39
CA LYS A 182 -31.49 -1.30 -23.31
C LYS A 182 -30.13 -1.99 -23.40
N ALA A 183 -29.03 -1.29 -23.12
CA ALA A 183 -27.69 -1.86 -23.13
C ALA A 183 -27.40 -2.67 -21.85
N TRP A 184 -28.28 -3.62 -21.51
CA TRP A 184 -28.32 -4.28 -20.21
C TRP A 184 -27.20 -5.29 -19.97
N ARG A 185 -26.44 -5.68 -21.00
CA ARG A 185 -25.23 -6.49 -20.83
C ARG A 185 -23.96 -5.65 -20.65
N LEU A 186 -24.02 -4.32 -20.71
CA LEU A 186 -22.82 -3.49 -20.62
C LEU A 186 -22.20 -3.58 -19.23
N GLU A 187 -21.04 -4.23 -19.18
CA GLU A 187 -20.24 -4.49 -17.98
C GLU A 187 -19.10 -3.47 -17.88
N GLN A 188 -18.47 -3.11 -19.00
CA GLN A 188 -17.25 -2.32 -19.02
C GLN A 188 -17.31 -1.17 -20.04
N LEU A 189 -16.92 0.02 -19.60
CA LEU A 189 -16.75 1.21 -20.43
C LEU A 189 -15.36 1.79 -20.21
N PHE A 190 -14.55 1.81 -21.26
CA PHE A 190 -13.21 2.40 -21.30
C PHE A 190 -13.22 3.62 -22.20
N ILE A 191 -12.62 4.71 -21.72
CA ILE A 191 -12.50 5.96 -22.45
C ILE A 191 -11.05 6.41 -22.38
N GLU A 192 -10.41 6.52 -23.53
CA GLU A 192 -9.03 6.93 -23.69
C GLU A 192 -8.98 8.15 -24.61
N GLU A 193 -8.35 9.23 -24.17
CA GLU A 193 -8.12 10.41 -25.01
C GLU A 193 -9.39 11.03 -25.65
N ALA A 194 -10.44 11.22 -24.84
CA ALA A 194 -11.66 11.91 -25.29
C ALA A 194 -11.59 13.40 -24.90
N SER A 195 -10.88 14.19 -25.70
CA SER A 195 -10.52 15.58 -25.36
C SER A 195 -11.74 16.47 -25.08
N ASN A 196 -12.83 16.30 -25.84
CA ASN A 196 -14.03 17.13 -25.71
C ASN A 196 -15.14 16.51 -24.85
N LEU A 197 -14.92 15.34 -24.26
CA LEU A 197 -15.96 14.66 -23.49
C LEU A 197 -16.28 15.45 -22.22
N ARG A 198 -17.55 15.87 -22.11
CA ARG A 198 -18.09 16.66 -20.99
C ARG A 198 -19.00 15.82 -20.09
N ARG A 199 -19.81 14.93 -20.66
CA ARG A 199 -20.86 14.24 -19.90
C ARG A 199 -20.94 12.75 -20.21
N ILE A 200 -21.14 11.96 -19.17
CA ILE A 200 -21.49 10.54 -19.29
C ILE A 200 -22.79 10.33 -18.52
N ALA A 201 -23.77 9.70 -19.15
CA ALA A 201 -25.02 9.32 -18.54
C ALA A 201 -25.22 7.80 -18.67
N LEU A 202 -25.28 7.11 -17.55
CA LEU A 202 -25.49 5.67 -17.47
C LEU A 202 -26.94 5.40 -17.08
N GLY A 203 -27.77 4.97 -18.04
CA GLY A 203 -29.16 4.58 -17.83
C GLY A 203 -29.32 3.29 -17.02
N ARG A 204 -28.22 2.61 -16.67
CA ARG A 204 -28.17 1.42 -15.82
C ARG A 204 -26.84 1.33 -15.07
N LYS A 205 -26.73 0.30 -14.21
CA LYS A 205 -25.47 -0.01 -13.52
C LYS A 205 -24.44 -0.61 -14.48
N VAL A 206 -23.26 0.01 -14.60
CA VAL A 206 -22.10 -0.52 -15.33
C VAL A 206 -21.07 -0.99 -14.31
N PHE A 207 -20.52 -2.19 -14.45
CA PHE A 207 -19.60 -2.72 -13.44
C PHE A 207 -18.33 -1.87 -13.34
N ARG A 208 -17.69 -1.57 -14.47
CA ARG A 208 -16.44 -0.80 -14.51
C ARG A 208 -16.52 0.32 -15.55
N VAL A 209 -16.21 1.53 -15.11
CA VAL A 209 -15.99 2.69 -15.98
C VAL A 209 -14.58 3.21 -15.71
N ALA A 210 -13.76 3.32 -16.75
CA ALA A 210 -12.40 3.85 -16.64
C ALA A 210 -12.17 4.92 -17.70
N ILE A 211 -11.72 6.09 -17.26
CA ILE A 211 -11.51 7.28 -18.09
C ILE A 211 -10.07 7.72 -17.90
N HIS A 212 -9.24 7.59 -18.94
CA HIS A 212 -7.80 7.85 -18.86
C HIS A 212 -7.41 9.28 -19.18
N THR A 213 -8.15 9.95 -20.08
CA THR A 213 -7.94 11.36 -20.42
C THR A 213 -9.24 11.93 -20.95
N ALA A 214 -9.86 12.82 -20.17
CA ALA A 214 -11.05 13.57 -20.55
C ALA A 214 -10.96 14.96 -19.88
N PRO A 215 -10.20 15.90 -20.49
CA PRO A 215 -9.92 17.21 -19.92
C PRO A 215 -11.14 18.10 -19.86
N LEU A 216 -12.23 17.83 -20.58
CA LEU A 216 -13.45 18.63 -20.45
C LEU A 216 -14.54 17.97 -19.61
N LEU A 217 -14.25 16.86 -18.93
CA LEU A 217 -15.27 16.09 -18.20
C LEU A 217 -15.87 16.92 -17.07
N GLN A 218 -17.18 17.14 -17.12
CA GLN A 218 -17.95 17.90 -16.13
C GLN A 218 -18.77 16.98 -15.23
N SER A 219 -19.35 15.91 -15.79
CA SER A 219 -20.23 15.04 -15.02
C SER A 219 -20.25 13.59 -15.47
N VAL A 220 -20.34 12.68 -14.50
CA VAL A 220 -20.71 11.29 -14.70
C VAL A 220 -22.00 11.06 -13.91
N ARG A 221 -23.06 10.64 -14.59
CA ARG A 221 -24.36 10.34 -14.00
C ARG A 221 -24.68 8.85 -14.09
N GLY A 222 -25.24 8.27 -13.05
CA GLY A 222 -25.71 6.88 -13.00
C GLY A 222 -24.93 6.04 -11.99
N ASN A 223 -24.93 4.72 -12.18
CA ASN A 223 -24.45 3.78 -11.15
C ASN A 223 -23.26 2.96 -11.65
N THR A 224 -22.24 2.80 -10.81
CA THR A 224 -21.09 1.92 -11.11
C THR A 224 -20.60 1.15 -9.90
N ASP A 225 -20.00 -0.03 -10.10
CA ASP A 225 -19.22 -0.65 -9.01
C ASP A 225 -17.84 0.01 -8.90
N THR A 226 -17.18 0.25 -10.02
CA THR A 226 -15.85 0.89 -10.08
C THR A 226 -15.86 2.03 -11.08
N LEU A 227 -15.55 3.23 -10.63
CA LEU A 227 -15.28 4.39 -11.49
C LEU A 227 -13.83 4.84 -11.32
N ARG A 228 -13.04 4.83 -12.39
CA ARG A 228 -11.66 5.34 -12.41
C ARG A 228 -11.58 6.56 -13.30
N LEU A 229 -11.11 7.67 -12.75
CA LEU A 229 -10.74 8.86 -13.50
C LEU A 229 -9.23 9.04 -13.34
N ASN A 230 -8.50 8.95 -14.45
CA ASN A 230 -7.09 9.28 -14.52
C ASN A 230 -6.94 10.56 -15.35
N ALA A 231 -6.06 11.46 -14.90
CA ALA A 231 -5.72 12.70 -15.58
C ALA A 231 -6.94 13.54 -16.06
N ALA A 232 -8.09 13.46 -15.38
CA ALA A 232 -9.23 14.31 -15.68
C ALA A 232 -8.88 15.76 -15.31
N THR A 233 -9.11 16.70 -16.23
CA THR A 233 -8.67 18.09 -16.08
C THR A 233 -9.74 19.09 -16.51
N SER A 234 -10.95 19.05 -15.92
CA SER A 234 -12.05 19.91 -16.36
C SER A 234 -11.65 21.40 -16.47
N THR A 235 -12.08 22.09 -17.53
CA THR A 235 -11.79 23.54 -17.71
C THR A 235 -12.36 24.38 -16.57
N GLN A 236 -13.52 23.98 -16.06
CA GLN A 236 -14.13 24.54 -14.86
C GLN A 236 -13.47 24.06 -13.56
N ARG A 237 -12.57 23.07 -13.66
CA ARG A 237 -11.90 22.36 -12.56
C ARG A 237 -12.85 21.74 -11.53
N GLU A 238 -14.11 21.55 -11.91
CA GLU A 238 -15.14 20.84 -11.16
C GLU A 238 -15.55 19.56 -11.90
N VAL A 239 -15.79 18.47 -11.15
CA VAL A 239 -16.46 17.26 -11.65
C VAL A 239 -17.57 16.85 -10.67
N SER A 240 -18.75 16.56 -11.21
CA SER A 240 -19.90 16.01 -10.46
C SER A 240 -20.10 14.54 -10.78
N LEU A 241 -20.11 13.68 -9.76
CA LEU A 241 -20.40 12.26 -9.85
C LEU A 241 -21.77 12.00 -9.23
N ASP A 242 -22.82 12.02 -10.05
CA ASP A 242 -24.20 11.90 -9.61
C ASP A 242 -24.69 10.44 -9.76
N GLY A 243 -25.21 9.87 -8.68
CA GLY A 243 -25.60 8.46 -8.61
C GLY A 243 -24.70 7.60 -7.73
N ARG A 244 -24.95 6.28 -7.71
CA ARG A 244 -24.33 5.35 -6.76
C ARG A 244 -23.10 4.70 -7.37
N HIS A 245 -21.94 5.22 -7.01
CA HIS A 245 -20.64 4.63 -7.32
C HIS A 245 -20.12 3.90 -6.09
N ARG A 246 -19.89 2.58 -6.13
CA ARG A 246 -19.41 1.84 -4.94
C ARG A 246 -17.95 2.16 -4.61
N TRP A 247 -17.12 2.30 -5.63
CA TRP A 247 -15.72 2.71 -5.52
C TRP A 247 -15.39 3.74 -6.60
N VAL A 248 -14.70 4.81 -6.20
CA VAL A 248 -14.23 5.89 -7.07
C VAL A 248 -12.72 6.07 -6.87
N GLY A 249 -11.95 5.98 -7.95
CA GLY A 249 -10.52 6.25 -7.96
C GLY A 249 -10.20 7.46 -8.82
N LEU A 250 -9.59 8.48 -8.23
CA LEU A 250 -9.05 9.64 -8.93
C LEU A 250 -7.53 9.56 -8.90
N THR A 251 -6.89 9.47 -10.06
CA THR A 251 -5.44 9.39 -10.19
C THR A 251 -4.94 10.56 -11.02
N ARG A 252 -4.03 11.37 -10.46
CA ARG A 252 -3.39 12.52 -11.13
C ARG A 252 -4.38 13.53 -11.73
N CYS A 253 -5.60 13.60 -11.21
CA CYS A 253 -6.62 14.54 -11.66
C CYS A 253 -6.26 15.96 -11.22
N ARG A 254 -6.47 16.96 -12.10
CA ARG A 254 -6.23 18.39 -11.83
C ARG A 254 -7.52 19.13 -11.49
N LEU A 255 -8.40 18.47 -10.75
CA LEU A 255 -9.67 19.03 -10.30
C LEU A 255 -9.43 19.93 -9.09
N LYS A 256 -10.15 21.06 -9.01
CA LYS A 256 -10.28 21.90 -7.81
C LYS A 256 -11.43 21.46 -6.93
N GLN A 257 -12.54 20.99 -7.52
CA GLN A 257 -13.72 20.58 -6.78
C GLN A 257 -14.24 19.22 -7.26
N LEU A 258 -14.62 18.37 -6.31
CA LEU A 258 -15.33 17.10 -6.57
C LEU A 258 -16.65 17.10 -5.79
N LYS A 259 -17.77 16.92 -6.51
CA LYS A 259 -19.11 16.74 -5.91
C LYS A 259 -19.58 15.32 -6.13
N MET A 260 -20.02 14.67 -5.07
CA MET A 260 -20.55 13.30 -5.14
C MET A 260 -21.53 13.10 -3.98
N PRO A 261 -22.85 13.11 -4.24
CA PRO A 261 -23.87 13.18 -3.20
C PRO A 261 -24.12 11.84 -2.47
N HIS A 262 -23.51 10.74 -2.93
CA HIS A 262 -23.72 9.41 -2.37
C HIS A 262 -22.47 8.84 -1.68
N PRO A 263 -22.64 8.06 -0.58
CA PRO A 263 -21.52 7.44 0.11
C PRO A 263 -20.77 6.45 -0.78
N THR A 264 -19.44 6.46 -0.71
CA THR A 264 -18.58 5.56 -1.50
C THR A 264 -17.25 5.25 -0.79
N HIS A 265 -16.45 4.39 -1.40
CA HIS A 265 -15.00 4.34 -1.19
C HIS A 265 -14.29 5.20 -2.23
N LEU A 266 -13.71 6.32 -1.81
CA LEU A 266 -12.99 7.26 -2.66
C LEU A 266 -11.48 7.10 -2.46
N THR A 267 -10.74 6.88 -3.53
CA THR A 267 -9.28 6.87 -3.54
C THR A 267 -8.77 8.07 -4.32
N LEU A 268 -7.92 8.88 -3.69
CA LEU A 268 -7.29 10.07 -4.26
C LEU A 268 -5.79 9.84 -4.37
N GLU A 269 -5.29 9.67 -5.58
CA GLU A 269 -3.89 9.42 -5.86
C GLU A 269 -3.29 10.60 -6.61
N HIS A 270 -2.38 11.32 -5.96
CA HIS A 270 -1.67 12.46 -6.55
C HIS A 270 -2.58 13.61 -7.07
N CYS A 271 -3.77 13.78 -6.49
CA CYS A 271 -4.73 14.85 -6.83
C CYS A 271 -4.38 16.17 -6.13
N ARG A 272 -3.27 16.82 -6.53
CA ARG A 272 -2.69 17.99 -5.83
C ARG A 272 -3.49 19.29 -5.92
N GLN A 273 -4.40 19.40 -6.89
CA GLN A 273 -5.15 20.64 -7.11
C GLN A 273 -6.52 20.64 -6.41
N LEU A 274 -6.90 19.54 -5.77
CA LEU A 274 -8.22 19.39 -5.17
C LEU A 274 -8.30 20.25 -3.90
N GLN A 275 -9.15 21.27 -3.94
CA GLN A 275 -9.35 22.27 -2.90
C GLN A 275 -10.67 22.08 -2.16
N GLU A 276 -11.69 21.52 -2.85
CA GLU A 276 -13.02 21.31 -2.30
C GLU A 276 -13.51 19.88 -2.56
N LEU A 277 -14.09 19.28 -1.51
CA LEU A 277 -14.64 17.94 -1.55
C LEU A 277 -16.05 17.96 -0.95
N ASP A 278 -17.05 17.82 -1.81
CA ASP A 278 -18.46 17.73 -1.42
C ASP A 278 -18.93 16.29 -1.49
N VAL A 279 -18.67 15.56 -0.40
CA VAL A 279 -18.97 14.14 -0.26
C VAL A 279 -19.68 13.88 1.08
N PRO A 280 -20.57 12.88 1.16
CA PRO A 280 -21.22 12.47 2.41
C PRO A 280 -20.22 12.10 3.50
N LYS A 281 -20.58 12.37 4.76
CA LYS A 281 -19.75 12.13 5.95
C LYS A 281 -19.30 10.67 6.12
N ASN A 282 -20.05 9.72 5.60
CA ASN A 282 -19.75 8.28 5.65
C ASN A 282 -18.93 7.78 4.46
N THR A 283 -18.49 8.66 3.56
CA THR A 283 -17.53 8.32 2.50
C THR A 283 -16.19 7.95 3.10
N GLN A 284 -15.63 6.80 2.72
CA GLN A 284 -14.29 6.40 3.13
C GLN A 284 -13.27 6.94 2.13
N VAL A 285 -12.33 7.78 2.58
CA VAL A 285 -11.38 8.45 1.68
C VAL A 285 -9.95 8.00 1.93
N ARG A 286 -9.37 7.31 0.95
CA ARG A 286 -7.95 6.95 0.95
C ARG A 286 -7.16 7.98 0.13
N CYS A 287 -6.11 8.54 0.70
CA CYS A 287 -5.24 9.50 0.02
C CYS A 287 -3.84 8.90 -0.19
N ILE A 288 -3.32 9.01 -1.41
CA ILE A 288 -2.01 8.53 -1.81
C ILE A 288 -1.19 9.72 -2.32
N GLY A 289 -0.09 10.01 -1.62
CA GLY A 289 0.91 11.03 -1.99
C GLY A 289 0.51 12.50 -1.80
N HIS A 290 -0.77 12.84 -1.61
CA HIS A 290 -1.20 14.20 -1.26
C HIS A 290 -2.53 14.17 -0.50
N ILE A 291 -2.70 15.03 0.52
CA ILE A 291 -3.96 15.26 1.21
C ILE A 291 -4.51 16.60 0.74
N PRO A 292 -5.59 16.62 -0.05
CA PRO A 292 -6.33 17.82 -0.37
C PRO A 292 -6.63 18.68 0.87
N PRO A 293 -6.40 20.01 0.85
CA PRO A 293 -6.80 20.91 1.93
C PRO A 293 -8.28 20.78 2.31
N ALA A 294 -9.14 20.42 1.34
CA ALA A 294 -10.55 20.10 1.53
C ALA A 294 -10.83 19.11 2.67
N LEU A 295 -9.90 18.18 2.91
CA LEU A 295 -9.99 17.15 3.95
C LEU A 295 -9.65 17.71 5.33
N GLY A 296 -8.84 18.78 5.41
CA GLY A 296 -8.42 19.36 6.67
C GLY A 296 -9.58 20.01 7.45
N GLY A 297 -10.61 20.51 6.78
CA GLY A 297 -11.76 21.14 7.45
C GLY A 297 -12.99 20.25 7.60
N ARG A 298 -13.10 19.15 6.84
CA ARG A 298 -14.33 18.35 6.73
C ARG A 298 -14.12 16.96 7.32
N ARG A 299 -15.13 16.52 8.09
CA ARG A 299 -15.25 15.18 8.70
C ARG A 299 -15.50 14.14 7.61
N ILE A 300 -14.44 13.80 6.90
CA ILE A 300 -14.48 12.85 5.81
C ILE A 300 -13.97 11.51 6.35
N GLY A 301 -14.74 10.46 6.13
CA GLY A 301 -14.54 9.17 6.77
C GLY A 301 -13.15 8.59 6.48
N ARG A 302 -12.47 8.17 7.56
CA ARG A 302 -11.26 7.34 7.58
C ARG A 302 -10.22 7.70 6.51
N VAL A 303 -9.35 8.66 6.82
CA VAL A 303 -8.15 8.91 6.01
C VAL A 303 -7.09 7.86 6.32
N GLN A 304 -6.80 7.00 5.35
CA GLN A 304 -5.64 6.10 5.44
C GLN A 304 -4.38 6.85 5.01
N LEU A 305 -3.41 6.98 5.91
CA LEU A 305 -2.11 7.55 5.63
C LEU A 305 -1.13 6.48 5.14
N GLU A 306 -0.47 6.72 4.03
CA GLU A 306 0.67 5.91 3.59
C GLU A 306 2.01 6.54 4.01
N GLU A 307 3.04 5.71 4.14
CA GLU A 307 4.39 6.14 4.51
C GLU A 307 4.96 7.22 3.58
N ARG A 308 4.69 7.12 2.28
CA ARG A 308 5.11 8.13 1.29
C ARG A 308 4.49 9.50 1.58
N LEU A 309 3.27 9.52 2.09
CA LEU A 309 2.57 10.75 2.44
C LEU A 309 3.18 11.37 3.69
N ALA A 310 3.52 10.56 4.70
CA ALA A 310 4.28 11.01 5.88
C ALA A 310 5.60 11.69 5.49
N MET A 311 6.41 11.03 4.65
CA MET A 311 7.66 11.59 4.14
C MET A 311 7.44 12.88 3.33
N SER A 312 6.38 12.93 2.52
CA SER A 312 6.05 14.14 1.75
C SER A 312 5.65 15.33 2.62
N LEU A 313 4.97 15.08 3.74
CA LEU A 313 4.57 16.13 4.68
C LEU A 313 5.80 16.69 5.42
N ALA A 314 6.71 15.82 5.87
CA ALA A 314 7.97 16.25 6.47
C ALA A 314 8.83 17.06 5.49
N GLU A 315 8.93 16.63 4.22
CA GLU A 315 9.68 17.35 3.18
C GLU A 315 9.06 18.72 2.85
N ARG A 316 7.72 18.80 2.79
CA ARG A 316 7.02 20.08 2.59
C ARG A 316 7.27 21.04 3.76
N HIS A 317 7.25 20.53 4.99
CA HIS A 317 7.54 21.33 6.18
C HIS A 317 8.99 21.85 6.15
N ARG A 318 9.97 21.01 5.76
CA ARG A 318 11.38 21.43 5.57
C ARG A 318 11.51 22.59 4.56
N ARG A 319 10.59 22.68 3.59
CA ARG A 319 10.51 23.77 2.60
C ARG A 319 9.69 24.96 3.07
N ASN A 320 9.41 25.06 4.38
CA ASN A 320 8.61 26.12 5.00
C ASN A 320 7.17 26.22 4.47
N ASP A 321 6.55 25.08 4.09
CA ASP A 321 5.13 25.05 3.75
C ASP A 321 4.27 25.17 5.03
N GLU A 322 3.80 26.40 5.30
CA GLU A 322 3.00 26.75 6.47
C GLU A 322 1.67 25.98 6.57
N THR A 323 1.21 25.38 5.46
CA THR A 323 -0.06 24.64 5.43
C THR A 323 0.04 23.25 6.05
N VAL A 324 1.26 22.72 6.25
CA VAL A 324 1.48 21.34 6.69
C VAL A 324 1.01 21.12 8.13
N LEU A 325 1.34 22.02 9.07
CA LEU A 325 0.99 21.84 10.48
C LEU A 325 -0.54 21.89 10.69
N PRO A 326 -1.30 22.87 10.16
CA PRO A 326 -2.77 22.84 10.26
C PRO A 326 -3.41 21.60 9.63
N GLN A 327 -2.86 21.10 8.51
CA GLN A 327 -3.31 19.85 7.88
C GLN A 327 -3.08 18.64 8.79
N LEU A 328 -1.97 18.62 9.52
CA LEU A 328 -1.67 17.54 10.46
C LEU A 328 -2.49 17.62 11.74
N GLU A 329 -2.77 18.81 12.26
CA GLU A 329 -3.64 18.99 13.44
C GLU A 329 -5.03 18.41 13.22
N THR A 330 -5.51 18.49 11.99
CA THR A 330 -6.83 17.99 11.59
C THR A 330 -6.79 16.49 11.28
N LEU A 331 -5.67 15.99 10.76
CA LEU A 331 -5.50 14.60 10.36
C LEU A 331 -5.12 13.66 11.51
N LEU A 332 -4.14 14.03 12.34
CA LEU A 332 -3.58 13.19 13.41
C LEU A 332 -4.66 12.60 14.35
N PRO A 333 -5.72 13.34 14.74
CA PRO A 333 -6.82 12.79 15.55
C PRO A 333 -7.55 11.61 14.92
N THR A 334 -7.45 11.41 13.60
CA THR A 334 -8.08 10.29 12.88
C THR A 334 -7.22 9.02 12.83
N LEU A 335 -5.93 9.11 13.20
CA LEU A 335 -4.94 8.05 13.02
C LEU A 335 -4.67 7.24 14.29
N TYR A 336 -5.60 7.20 15.23
CA TYR A 336 -5.38 6.57 16.53
C TYR A 336 -5.53 5.03 16.52
N ARG A 337 -5.89 4.42 15.39
CA ARG A 337 -6.11 2.98 15.29
C ARG A 337 -4.80 2.21 15.17
N ARG A 338 -4.84 0.90 15.43
CA ARG A 338 -3.64 0.03 15.56
C ARG A 338 -2.59 0.22 14.44
N VAL A 339 -3.00 0.22 13.17
CA VAL A 339 -2.05 0.41 12.04
C VAL A 339 -1.67 1.87 11.85
N ASP A 340 -2.64 2.77 11.95
CA ASP A 340 -2.45 4.20 11.64
C ASP A 340 -1.65 4.93 12.74
N ALA A 341 -1.73 4.48 14.00
CA ALA A 341 -1.03 5.07 15.13
C ALA A 341 0.49 4.94 14.98
N SER A 342 0.96 3.78 14.49
CA SER A 342 2.38 3.57 14.14
C SER A 342 2.85 4.61 13.12
N ARG A 343 2.06 4.85 12.07
CA ARG A 343 2.38 5.83 11.03
C ARG A 343 2.35 7.25 11.57
N ALA A 344 1.37 7.58 12.42
CA ALA A 344 1.27 8.89 13.07
C ALA A 344 2.48 9.18 13.96
N LEU A 345 2.94 8.21 14.75
CA LEU A 345 4.15 8.35 15.57
C LEU A 345 5.40 8.58 14.70
N ARG A 346 5.52 7.86 13.58
CA ARG A 346 6.62 8.08 12.63
C ARG A 346 6.57 9.48 12.02
N VAL A 347 5.40 9.98 11.64
CA VAL A 347 5.21 11.36 11.16
C VAL A 347 5.65 12.37 12.22
N LEU A 348 5.20 12.21 13.46
CA LEU A 348 5.57 13.09 14.56
C LEU A 348 7.09 13.09 14.82
N CYS A 349 7.72 11.92 14.80
CA CYS A 349 9.17 11.80 14.93
C CYS A 349 9.91 12.54 13.80
N LEU A 350 9.48 12.36 12.55
CA LEU A 350 10.10 13.04 11.40
C LEU A 350 9.95 14.57 11.49
N LEU A 351 8.79 15.07 11.92
CA LEU A 351 8.56 16.50 12.09
C LEU A 351 9.42 17.09 13.20
N LEU A 352 9.61 16.34 14.29
CA LEU A 352 10.52 16.73 15.36
C LEU A 352 11.97 16.83 14.85
N ASP A 353 12.41 15.89 14.02
CA ASP A 353 13.73 15.95 13.36
C ASP A 353 13.86 17.13 12.36
N GLN A 354 12.74 17.67 11.86
CA GLN A 354 12.71 18.87 11.02
C GLN A 354 12.61 20.19 11.82
N GLY A 355 12.66 20.13 13.15
CA GLY A 355 12.67 21.33 14.01
C GLY A 355 11.29 21.84 14.43
N VAL A 356 10.22 21.06 14.26
CA VAL A 356 8.91 21.41 14.84
C VAL A 356 9.03 21.45 16.38
N SER A 357 8.36 22.43 17.00
CA SER A 357 8.40 22.65 18.45
C SER A 357 8.13 21.37 19.24
N PRO A 358 9.01 20.97 20.18
CA PRO A 358 8.82 19.79 21.01
C PRO A 358 7.51 19.82 21.83
N GLY A 359 7.07 21.01 22.25
CA GLY A 359 5.81 21.19 22.96
C GLY A 359 4.58 20.81 22.11
N TRP A 360 4.59 21.23 20.84
CA TRP A 360 3.52 20.87 19.90
C TRP A 360 3.52 19.35 19.61
N ILE A 361 4.71 18.78 19.33
CA ILE A 361 4.85 17.34 19.07
C ILE A 361 4.37 16.52 20.26
N TRP A 362 4.76 16.91 21.48
CA TRP A 362 4.33 16.24 22.69
C TRP A 362 2.81 16.29 22.88
N GLN A 363 2.20 17.46 22.68
CA GLN A 363 0.75 17.61 22.77
C GLN A 363 0.02 16.69 21.77
N ARG A 364 0.47 16.64 20.51
CA ARG A 364 -0.15 15.75 19.50
C ARG A 364 0.05 14.28 19.81
N ARG A 365 1.21 13.90 20.36
CA ARG A 365 1.45 12.54 20.87
C ARG A 365 0.48 12.19 22.00
N ARG A 366 0.26 13.09 22.96
CA ARG A 366 -0.69 12.90 24.08
C ARG A 366 -2.10 12.64 23.55
N GLU A 367 -2.57 13.47 22.63
CA GLU A 367 -3.89 13.32 22.02
C GLU A 367 -4.04 12.01 21.25
N LEU A 368 -3.02 11.64 20.45
CA LEU A 368 -2.98 10.38 19.72
C LEU A 368 -3.07 9.18 20.67
N SER A 369 -2.28 9.19 21.74
CA SER A 369 -2.27 8.14 22.77
C SER A 369 -3.60 8.06 23.51
N ALA A 370 -4.19 9.19 23.90
CA ALA A 370 -5.49 9.23 24.58
C ALA A 370 -6.59 8.58 23.74
N ARG A 371 -6.65 8.90 22.44
CA ARG A 371 -7.62 8.29 21.51
C ARG A 371 -7.33 6.81 21.26
N HIS A 372 -6.06 6.42 21.23
CA HIS A 372 -5.66 5.03 21.05
C HIS A 372 -6.08 4.15 22.24
N LEU A 373 -5.85 4.63 23.46
CA LEU A 373 -6.23 3.94 24.70
C LEU A 373 -7.74 3.90 24.92
N MET A 374 -8.45 4.91 24.43
CA MET A 374 -9.90 5.06 24.61
C MET A 374 -10.59 5.33 23.27
N PRO A 375 -10.70 4.31 22.38
CA PRO A 375 -11.25 4.45 21.03
C PRO A 375 -12.68 5.00 20.97
N GLN A 376 -13.44 4.88 22.07
CA GLN A 376 -14.80 5.42 22.21
C GLN A 376 -14.87 6.94 22.03
N TYR A 377 -13.77 7.66 22.30
CA TYR A 377 -13.73 9.12 22.09
C TYR A 377 -13.55 9.53 20.63
N GLY A 378 -13.49 8.56 19.71
CA GLY A 378 -13.63 8.76 18.28
C GLY A 378 -12.78 9.88 17.69
N GLU A 379 -13.16 10.35 16.50
CA GLU A 379 -12.54 11.49 15.83
C GLU A 379 -13.12 12.84 16.32
N GLN A 380 -14.34 12.81 16.87
CA GLN A 380 -15.19 14.00 17.02
C GLN A 380 -15.42 14.44 18.47
N CYS A 381 -15.00 13.63 19.44
CA CYS A 381 -15.13 13.99 20.84
C CYS A 381 -13.92 14.83 21.26
N LEU A 382 -14.18 15.97 21.91
CA LEU A 382 -13.19 16.63 22.76
C LEU A 382 -12.63 15.56 23.70
N ILE A 383 -11.30 15.44 23.75
CA ILE A 383 -10.68 14.46 24.62
C ILE A 383 -10.91 14.94 26.05
N PRO A 384 -11.63 14.19 26.90
CA PRO A 384 -11.82 14.60 28.27
C PRO A 384 -10.46 14.60 28.99
N GLU A 385 -10.29 15.47 29.99
CA GLU A 385 -9.03 15.61 30.71
C GLU A 385 -8.53 14.26 31.26
N MET A 386 -9.43 13.43 31.79
CA MET A 386 -9.14 12.07 32.25
C MET A 386 -8.45 11.19 31.17
N ALA A 387 -8.79 11.35 29.89
CA ALA A 387 -8.16 10.58 28.82
C ALA A 387 -6.76 11.11 28.47
N LEU A 388 -6.53 12.43 28.59
CA LEU A 388 -5.19 13.02 28.49
C LEU A 388 -4.31 12.61 29.68
N GLU A 389 -4.86 12.62 30.89
CA GLU A 389 -4.20 12.11 32.10
C GLU A 389 -3.82 10.64 31.92
N ALA A 390 -4.71 9.80 31.39
CA ALA A 390 -4.41 8.41 31.08
C ALA A 390 -3.23 8.28 30.09
N ALA A 391 -3.18 9.14 29.06
CA ALA A 391 -2.08 9.17 28.09
C ALA A 391 -0.75 9.65 28.69
N ASP A 392 -0.78 10.42 29.78
CA ASP A 392 0.38 10.88 30.54
C ASP A 392 0.89 9.85 31.54
N VAL A 393 0.08 8.84 31.89
CA VAL A 393 0.47 7.81 32.86
C VAL A 393 0.60 6.40 32.27
N LEU A 394 0.15 6.19 31.03
CA LEU A 394 0.23 4.91 30.33
C LEU A 394 1.08 5.01 29.07
N TRP A 395 2.29 4.45 29.12
CA TRP A 395 3.08 4.19 27.93
C TRP A 395 2.65 2.86 27.29
N ARG A 396 1.56 2.87 26.51
CA ARG A 396 0.99 1.65 25.96
C ARG A 396 0.45 1.85 24.55
N TRP A 397 0.92 1.01 23.64
CA TRP A 397 0.44 0.94 22.26
C TRP A 397 0.03 -0.50 21.93
N ASP A 398 -1.23 -0.70 21.56
CA ASP A 398 -1.77 -1.95 21.02
C ASP A 398 -1.65 -1.97 19.49
N LEU A 399 -0.50 -2.43 19.00
CA LEU A 399 -0.13 -2.39 17.58
C LEU A 399 0.02 -3.80 17.01
N PRO A 400 -0.11 -3.97 15.68
CA PRO A 400 0.22 -5.23 15.01
C PRO A 400 1.68 -5.63 15.23
N TYR A 401 1.95 -6.95 15.27
CA TYR A 401 3.28 -7.47 15.60
C TYR A 401 4.37 -7.03 14.61
N ASP A 402 4.04 -6.83 13.34
CA ASP A 402 4.95 -6.32 12.32
C ASP A 402 5.28 -4.82 12.47
N LEU A 403 4.38 -4.03 13.06
CA LEU A 403 4.52 -2.58 13.16
C LEU A 403 4.91 -2.07 14.56
N HIS A 404 4.86 -2.91 15.59
CA HIS A 404 5.05 -2.47 16.97
C HIS A 404 6.46 -1.90 17.18
N ARG A 405 7.53 -2.58 16.73
CA ARG A 405 8.90 -2.16 17.03
C ARG A 405 9.20 -0.75 16.54
N GLU A 406 8.83 -0.43 15.30
CA GLU A 406 9.05 0.90 14.72
C GLU A 406 8.28 1.99 15.47
N ALA A 407 7.03 1.72 15.84
CA ALA A 407 6.19 2.69 16.51
C ALA A 407 6.66 2.99 17.94
N TRP A 408 7.03 1.95 18.69
CA TRP A 408 7.57 2.13 20.04
C TRP A 408 8.89 2.91 20.00
N LEU A 409 9.76 2.63 19.04
CA LEU A 409 10.98 3.40 18.81
C LEU A 409 10.70 4.86 18.43
N ALA A 410 9.71 5.12 17.58
CA ALA A 410 9.30 6.47 17.21
C ALA A 410 8.78 7.24 18.45
N ASP A 411 7.89 6.65 19.25
CA ASP A 411 7.37 7.27 20.48
C ASP A 411 8.48 7.54 21.52
N TYR A 412 9.41 6.59 21.67
CA TYR A 412 10.55 6.75 22.56
C TYR A 412 11.49 7.88 22.13
N ARG A 413 11.74 8.02 20.82
CA ARG A 413 12.52 9.15 20.26
C ARG A 413 11.81 10.48 20.48
N ILE A 414 10.50 10.53 20.25
CA ILE A 414 9.67 11.72 20.55
C ILE A 414 9.85 12.12 22.00
N TRP A 415 9.67 11.17 22.94
CA TRP A 415 9.87 11.44 24.36
C TRP A 415 11.29 11.93 24.67
N LYS A 416 12.33 11.25 24.15
CA LYS A 416 13.74 11.59 24.41
C LYS A 416 14.07 13.02 24.03
N THR A 417 13.55 13.48 22.89
CA THR A 417 13.77 14.86 22.44
C THR A 417 12.89 15.84 23.22
N CYS A 418 11.61 15.52 23.48
CA CYS A 418 10.70 16.42 24.19
C CYS A 418 11.03 16.59 25.68
N ARG A 419 11.65 15.60 26.34
CA ARG A 419 11.95 15.67 27.79
C ARG A 419 12.90 16.82 28.16
N THR A 420 13.70 17.34 27.23
CA THR A 420 14.64 18.43 27.53
C THR A 420 13.94 19.77 27.72
N SER A 421 12.80 19.97 27.05
CA SER A 421 12.09 21.26 27.02
C SER A 421 10.63 21.21 27.49
N VAL A 422 10.04 20.02 27.68
CA VAL A 422 8.62 19.84 28.05
C VAL A 422 8.51 19.17 29.42
N PRO A 423 8.05 19.87 30.48
CA PRO A 423 7.95 19.32 31.84
C PRO A 423 7.06 18.07 31.98
N GLU A 424 5.98 17.98 31.21
CA GLU A 424 5.11 16.81 31.14
C GLU A 424 5.88 15.58 30.64
N ALA A 425 6.71 15.74 29.61
CA ALA A 425 7.53 14.66 29.06
C ALA A 425 8.60 14.19 30.06
N GLN A 426 9.14 15.10 30.89
CA GLN A 426 10.06 14.71 31.97
C GLN A 426 9.36 13.80 33.00
N ARG A 427 8.16 14.18 33.44
CA ARG A 427 7.35 13.38 34.36
C ARG A 427 7.00 12.01 33.77
N PHE A 428 6.84 11.94 32.44
CA PHE A 428 6.54 10.71 31.72
C PHE A 428 7.63 9.62 31.86
N GLN A 429 8.86 10.00 32.21
CA GLN A 429 9.97 9.07 32.42
C GLN A 429 9.62 7.93 33.40
N ARG A 430 8.88 8.25 34.47
CA ARG A 430 8.46 7.26 35.47
C ARG A 430 7.65 6.14 34.82
N TYR A 431 6.74 6.48 33.92
CA TYR A 431 5.86 5.51 33.26
C TYR A 431 6.60 4.69 32.22
N ILE A 432 7.58 5.28 31.51
CA ILE A 432 8.50 4.50 30.65
C ILE A 432 9.23 3.43 31.47
N ILE A 433 9.76 3.82 32.63
CA ILE A 433 10.45 2.90 33.53
C ILE A 433 9.50 1.80 34.01
N ASP A 434 8.31 2.17 34.49
CA ASP A 434 7.35 1.21 35.06
C ASP A 434 6.82 0.23 33.99
N THR A 435 6.55 0.70 32.77
CA THR A 435 6.15 -0.16 31.64
C THR A 435 7.29 -1.09 31.21
N ALA A 436 8.52 -0.58 31.05
CA ALA A 436 9.67 -1.41 30.64
C ALA A 436 9.99 -2.50 31.69
N ARG A 437 9.67 -2.26 32.97
CA ARG A 437 9.81 -3.25 34.04
C ARG A 437 8.68 -4.27 34.09
N GLY A 438 7.57 -4.06 33.37
CA GLY A 438 6.38 -4.91 33.44
C GLY A 438 6.54 -6.27 32.74
N SER A 439 7.48 -6.39 31.81
CA SER A 439 7.76 -7.64 31.08
C SER A 439 9.22 -7.72 30.64
N LEU A 440 9.84 -8.88 30.88
CA LEU A 440 11.22 -9.18 30.43
C LEU A 440 11.32 -9.38 28.90
N GLN A 441 10.20 -9.57 28.21
CA GLN A 441 10.12 -9.79 26.75
C GLN A 441 9.14 -8.82 26.10
N GLY A 442 9.03 -7.62 26.67
CA GLY A 442 8.08 -6.61 26.22
C GLY A 442 8.70 -5.63 25.21
N PRO A 443 7.91 -5.14 24.24
CA PRO A 443 8.39 -4.15 23.27
C PRO A 443 8.87 -2.85 23.93
N ALA A 444 8.33 -2.51 25.11
CA ALA A 444 8.79 -1.36 25.90
C ALA A 444 10.24 -1.52 26.37
N LEU A 445 10.63 -2.72 26.84
CA LEU A 445 12.00 -2.99 27.29
C LEU A 445 12.95 -2.98 26.09
N ASP A 446 12.61 -3.70 25.02
CA ASP A 446 13.42 -3.74 23.79
C ASP A 446 13.67 -2.33 23.24
N THR A 447 12.66 -1.48 23.28
CA THR A 447 12.73 -0.08 22.83
C THR A 447 13.69 0.75 23.67
N VAL A 448 13.64 0.62 24.99
CA VAL A 448 14.56 1.34 25.89
C VAL A 448 15.99 0.81 25.71
N LEU A 449 16.16 -0.50 25.55
CA LEU A 449 17.48 -1.12 25.30
C LEU A 449 18.07 -0.74 23.94
N GLU A 450 17.25 -0.38 22.95
CA GLU A 450 17.76 0.10 21.67
C GLU A 450 18.65 1.34 21.82
N SER A 451 18.42 2.18 22.85
CA SER A 451 19.32 3.31 23.16
C SER A 451 20.76 2.85 23.45
N ALA A 452 20.92 1.68 24.06
CA ALA A 452 22.22 1.08 24.34
C ALA A 452 22.92 0.55 23.07
N ARG A 453 22.27 0.53 21.90
CA ARG A 453 22.93 0.19 20.62
C ARG A 453 23.80 1.32 20.07
N GLN A 454 23.71 2.54 20.59
CA GLN A 454 24.62 3.61 20.24
C GLN A 454 26.04 3.33 20.80
N PRO A 455 27.13 3.71 20.09
CA PRO A 455 28.49 3.51 20.57
C PRO A 455 28.78 4.19 21.90
N MET A 456 28.17 5.36 22.12
CA MET A 456 28.24 6.10 23.38
C MET A 456 26.83 6.24 23.93
N LEU A 457 26.62 5.77 25.16
CA LEU A 457 25.37 5.92 25.88
C LEU A 457 25.37 7.24 26.66
N ALA A 458 24.42 8.13 26.33
CA ALA A 458 24.26 9.41 27.01
C ALA A 458 23.94 9.23 28.50
N GLU A 459 24.46 10.12 29.35
CA GLU A 459 24.28 10.11 30.82
C GLU A 459 22.83 9.87 31.24
N GLU A 460 21.89 10.61 30.65
CA GLU A 460 20.47 10.52 30.95
C GLU A 460 19.87 9.14 30.61
N ASP A 461 20.35 8.51 29.54
CA ASP A 461 19.92 7.18 29.14
C ASP A 461 20.55 6.12 30.04
N ARG A 462 21.79 6.31 30.52
CA ARG A 462 22.40 5.47 31.56
C ARG A 462 21.57 5.50 32.84
N VAL A 463 21.16 6.68 33.30
CA VAL A 463 20.30 6.84 34.49
C VAL A 463 18.95 6.15 34.30
N LEU A 464 18.32 6.31 33.13
CA LEU A 464 17.07 5.63 32.79
C LEU A 464 17.24 4.10 32.82
N LEU A 465 18.23 3.59 32.10
CA LEU A 465 18.51 2.16 32.00
C LEU A 465 18.86 1.56 33.36
N GLY A 466 19.69 2.24 34.16
CA GLY A 466 20.00 1.82 35.53
C GLY A 466 18.74 1.66 36.38
N ARG A 467 17.79 2.60 36.29
CA ARG A 467 16.48 2.46 36.96
C ARG A 467 15.70 1.28 36.40
N VAL A 468 15.61 1.08 35.09
CA VAL A 468 14.91 -0.07 34.49
C VAL A 468 15.51 -1.39 35.00
N LEU A 469 16.83 -1.56 34.91
CA LEU A 469 17.59 -2.74 35.33
C LEU A 469 17.38 -3.09 36.82
N LEU A 470 17.36 -2.09 37.71
CA LEU A 470 17.05 -2.30 39.13
C LEU A 470 15.63 -2.84 39.38
N GLY A 471 14.68 -2.52 38.51
CA GLY A 471 13.33 -3.11 38.58
C GLY A 471 13.30 -4.52 38.00
N LEU A 472 14.00 -4.73 36.88
CA LEU A 472 14.08 -6.03 36.23
C LEU A 472 14.80 -7.08 37.09
N SER A 473 15.80 -6.70 37.89
CA SER A 473 16.46 -7.62 38.83
C SER A 473 15.48 -8.20 39.85
N ARG A 474 14.51 -7.40 40.32
CA ARG A 474 13.45 -7.86 41.23
C ARG A 474 12.47 -8.79 40.51
N LEU A 475 12.17 -8.52 39.25
CA LEU A 475 11.28 -9.35 38.44
C LEU A 475 11.92 -10.69 38.10
N ALA A 476 13.19 -10.67 37.68
CA ALA A 476 13.98 -11.86 37.36
C ALA A 476 14.08 -12.80 38.56
N ARG A 477 14.33 -12.26 39.76
CA ARG A 477 14.34 -13.03 41.01
C ARG A 477 13.01 -13.76 41.28
N ARG A 478 11.87 -13.22 40.84
CA ARG A 478 10.54 -13.81 41.02
C ARG A 478 10.15 -14.82 39.93
N GLN A 479 10.71 -14.67 38.72
CA GLN A 479 10.31 -15.41 37.52
C GLN A 479 11.43 -16.31 36.97
N ALA A 480 12.44 -16.59 37.78
CA ALA A 480 13.62 -17.33 37.35
C ALA A 480 13.22 -18.64 36.67
N SER A 481 13.45 -18.65 35.37
CA SER A 481 13.15 -19.73 34.45
C SER A 481 14.15 -19.67 33.31
N TRP A 482 14.43 -20.80 32.70
CA TRP A 482 15.36 -20.90 31.57
C TRP A 482 15.12 -19.85 30.46
N HIS A 483 13.84 -19.58 30.15
CA HIS A 483 13.47 -18.61 29.11
C HIS A 483 13.80 -17.16 29.52
N VAL A 484 13.65 -16.82 30.80
CA VAL A 484 14.02 -15.50 31.34
C VAL A 484 15.53 -15.31 31.26
N THR A 485 16.31 -16.33 31.62
CA THR A 485 17.78 -16.32 31.57
C THR A 485 18.27 -16.01 30.16
N ARG A 486 17.78 -16.74 29.14
CA ARG A 486 18.22 -16.55 27.75
C ARG A 486 17.99 -15.13 27.24
N VAL A 487 16.88 -14.50 27.62
CA VAL A 487 16.57 -13.11 27.22
C VAL A 487 17.45 -12.12 27.98
N ALA A 488 17.65 -12.32 29.29
CA ALA A 488 18.55 -11.51 30.09
C ALA A 488 19.99 -11.54 29.56
N VAL A 489 20.50 -12.70 29.10
CA VAL A 489 21.82 -12.82 28.44
C VAL A 489 21.91 -11.88 27.23
N GLY A 490 20.88 -11.85 26.37
CA GLY A 490 20.85 -10.98 25.19
C GLY A 490 20.92 -9.49 25.56
N HIS A 491 20.15 -9.08 26.58
CA HIS A 491 20.18 -7.70 27.08
C HIS A 491 21.53 -7.31 27.68
N LEU A 492 22.11 -8.21 28.50
CA LEU A 492 23.35 -7.96 29.21
C LEU A 492 24.53 -7.85 28.24
N ARG A 493 24.63 -8.74 27.24
CA ARG A 493 25.67 -8.62 26.19
C ARG A 493 25.64 -7.27 25.47
N LEU A 494 24.46 -6.69 25.25
CA LEU A 494 24.33 -5.37 24.66
C LEU A 494 24.83 -4.26 25.61
N LEU A 495 24.59 -4.42 26.91
CA LEU A 495 24.88 -3.42 27.94
C LEU A 495 26.30 -3.51 28.51
N GLU A 496 26.93 -4.68 28.48
CA GLU A 496 28.28 -4.97 28.98
C GLU A 496 29.33 -3.98 28.42
N ARG A 497 29.18 -3.60 27.14
CA ARG A 497 30.07 -2.66 26.45
C ARG A 497 30.05 -1.23 27.01
N HIS A 498 29.07 -0.91 27.85
CA HIS A 498 28.91 0.41 28.47
C HIS A 498 29.37 0.44 29.93
N LEU A 499 29.92 -0.65 30.45
CA LEU A 499 30.57 -0.64 31.76
C LEU A 499 31.83 0.24 31.71
N ASP A 500 31.87 1.22 32.59
CA ASP A 500 32.96 2.18 32.74
C ASP A 500 33.13 2.50 34.23
N ASP A 501 34.35 2.64 34.71
CA ASP A 501 34.68 2.87 36.13
C ASP A 501 34.05 4.16 36.71
N ARG A 502 33.52 5.03 35.86
CA ARG A 502 32.97 6.34 36.25
C ARG A 502 31.50 6.33 36.68
N ASP A 503 30.66 5.39 36.22
CA ASP A 503 29.21 5.39 36.49
C ASP A 503 28.80 4.28 37.46
N ASP A 504 28.96 4.58 38.74
CA ASP A 504 28.71 3.64 39.82
C ASP A 504 27.25 3.14 39.90
N SER A 505 26.29 3.99 39.55
CA SER A 505 24.86 3.71 39.69
C SER A 505 24.37 2.75 38.61
N PHE A 506 24.72 3.03 37.35
CA PHE A 506 24.40 2.15 36.22
C PHE A 506 25.10 0.81 36.37
N ASN A 507 26.40 0.80 36.69
CA ASN A 507 27.17 -0.43 36.86
C ASN A 507 26.59 -1.32 37.96
N ARG A 508 26.22 -0.73 39.10
CA ARG A 508 25.57 -1.46 40.21
C ARG A 508 24.25 -2.07 39.78
N ALA A 509 23.44 -1.33 39.02
CA ALA A 509 22.17 -1.82 38.50
C ALA A 509 22.34 -2.97 37.51
N LEU A 510 23.30 -2.84 36.57
CA LEU A 510 23.60 -3.84 35.56
C LEU A 510 24.10 -5.14 36.19
N VAL A 511 25.08 -5.05 37.08
CA VAL A 511 25.63 -6.23 37.78
C VAL A 511 24.57 -6.87 38.68
N SER A 512 23.73 -6.07 39.34
CA SER A 512 22.60 -6.63 40.12
C SER A 512 21.57 -7.32 39.24
N TYR A 513 21.31 -6.83 38.02
CA TYR A 513 20.41 -7.51 37.08
C TYR A 513 21.03 -8.79 36.55
N ALA A 514 22.33 -8.78 36.23
CA ALA A 514 23.08 -9.96 35.81
C ALA A 514 23.06 -11.05 36.89
N LEU A 515 23.42 -10.69 38.12
CA LEU A 515 23.44 -11.64 39.23
C LEU A 515 22.06 -12.25 39.48
N GLU A 516 20.99 -11.48 39.41
CA GLU A 516 19.63 -11.97 39.77
C GLU A 516 18.84 -12.56 38.59
N GLY A 517 19.34 -12.42 37.36
CA GLY A 517 18.61 -12.81 36.15
C GLY A 517 19.32 -13.82 35.25
N LEU A 518 20.62 -14.04 35.44
CA LEU A 518 21.40 -15.03 34.71
C LEU A 518 21.46 -16.37 35.44
N SER A 519 21.82 -17.44 34.74
CA SER A 519 22.37 -18.62 35.41
C SER A 519 23.71 -18.25 36.07
N LEU A 520 24.14 -19.01 37.07
CA LEU A 520 25.43 -18.76 37.70
C LEU A 520 26.57 -18.88 36.67
N ASP A 521 26.50 -19.85 35.74
CA ASP A 521 27.50 -19.99 34.68
C ASP A 521 27.53 -18.77 33.74
N ASP A 522 26.37 -18.30 33.26
CA ASP A 522 26.29 -17.12 32.39
C ASP A 522 26.81 -15.85 33.10
N PHE A 523 26.54 -15.72 34.41
CA PHE A 523 27.05 -14.63 35.22
C PHE A 523 28.58 -14.69 35.37
N LEU A 524 29.14 -15.88 35.62
CA LEU A 524 30.58 -16.08 35.73
C LEU A 524 31.28 -15.82 34.39
N ASP A 525 30.68 -16.25 33.27
CA ASP A 525 31.16 -15.94 31.93
C ASP A 525 31.16 -14.43 31.66
N MET A 526 30.13 -13.71 32.10
CA MET A 526 30.08 -12.25 32.03
C MET A 526 31.17 -11.61 32.90
N ALA A 527 31.34 -12.07 34.14
CA ALA A 527 32.35 -11.56 35.06
C ALA A 527 33.78 -11.76 34.52
N GLU A 528 34.05 -12.89 33.87
CA GLU A 528 35.33 -13.20 33.22
C GLU A 528 35.59 -12.26 32.03
N ARG A 529 34.59 -12.01 31.18
CA ARG A 529 34.72 -11.08 30.04
C ARG A 529 34.99 -9.64 30.47
N ILE A 530 34.30 -9.16 31.49
CA ILE A 530 34.46 -7.80 32.01
C ILE A 530 35.77 -7.67 32.80
N GLY A 531 36.19 -8.74 33.44
CA GLY A 531 37.32 -8.79 34.35
C GLY A 531 36.88 -8.61 35.82
N SER A 532 37.39 -9.48 36.69
CA SER A 532 37.13 -9.45 38.13
C SER A 532 37.74 -8.26 38.86
N GLY A 533 38.62 -7.50 38.19
CA GLY A 533 39.16 -6.23 38.68
C GLY A 533 38.12 -5.10 38.75
N HIS A 534 37.00 -5.21 38.01
CA HIS A 534 35.94 -4.19 38.07
C HIS A 534 35.24 -4.21 39.44
N PRO A 535 35.19 -3.09 40.20
CA PRO A 535 34.76 -3.09 41.60
C PRO A 535 33.37 -3.70 41.85
N ARG A 536 32.43 -3.46 40.93
CA ARG A 536 31.06 -3.98 41.06
C ARG A 536 30.96 -5.47 40.75
N ILE A 537 31.79 -5.99 39.86
CA ILE A 537 31.84 -7.43 39.57
C ILE A 537 32.43 -8.17 40.77
N ARG A 538 33.55 -7.67 41.31
CA ARG A 538 34.17 -8.20 42.52
C ARG A 538 33.18 -8.27 43.69
N GLN A 539 32.49 -7.16 43.96
CA GLN A 539 31.48 -7.11 45.02
C GLN A 539 30.32 -8.11 44.79
N ALA A 540 29.94 -8.35 43.54
CA ALA A 540 28.89 -9.32 43.22
C ALA A 540 29.37 -10.76 43.40
N LEU A 541 30.60 -11.08 42.99
CA LEU A 541 31.25 -12.38 43.21
C LEU A 541 31.36 -12.69 44.71
N GLU A 542 31.78 -11.73 45.54
CA GLU A 542 31.85 -11.87 47.01
C GLU A 542 30.48 -12.18 47.64
N ARG A 543 29.38 -11.78 46.99
CA ARG A 543 28.02 -12.06 47.47
C ARG A 543 27.50 -13.43 47.06
N VAL A 544 28.10 -14.11 46.07
CA VAL A 544 27.62 -15.41 45.58
C VAL A 544 27.63 -16.47 46.68
N PRO A 545 28.73 -16.68 47.46
CA PRO A 545 28.74 -17.66 48.55
C PRO A 545 27.74 -17.33 49.67
N MET A 546 27.34 -16.07 49.79
CA MET A 546 26.37 -15.60 50.79
C MET A 546 24.91 -15.74 50.33
N LYS A 547 24.65 -16.23 49.12
CA LYS A 547 23.29 -16.42 48.61
C LYS A 547 22.62 -17.60 49.33
N PRO A 548 21.30 -17.50 49.62
CA PRO A 548 20.60 -18.59 50.26
C PRO A 548 20.52 -19.81 49.34
N HIS A 549 20.43 -21.02 49.92
CA HIS A 549 20.46 -22.28 49.16
C HIS A 549 19.41 -22.37 48.05
N HIS A 550 18.19 -21.86 48.28
CA HIS A 550 17.14 -21.84 47.25
C HIS A 550 17.50 -20.97 46.04
N TRP A 551 18.33 -19.94 46.21
CA TRP A 551 18.82 -19.12 45.11
C TRP A 551 19.83 -19.91 44.27
N LEU A 552 20.73 -20.66 44.92
CA LEU A 552 21.72 -21.51 44.26
C LEU A 552 21.03 -22.58 43.40
N ILE A 553 20.05 -23.30 43.96
CA ILE A 553 19.25 -24.29 43.20
C ILE A 553 18.64 -23.67 41.93
N LEU A 554 18.11 -22.46 42.06
CA LEU A 554 17.41 -21.76 40.98
C LEU A 554 18.37 -21.29 39.86
N HIS A 555 19.60 -20.90 40.20
CA HIS A 555 20.57 -20.32 39.26
C HIS A 555 21.62 -21.33 38.76
N CYS A 556 21.78 -22.48 39.43
CA CYS A 556 22.64 -23.60 39.04
C CYS A 556 21.91 -24.68 38.23
N GLY A 557 20.57 -24.59 38.13
CA GLY A 557 19.73 -25.71 37.67
C GLY A 557 19.60 -26.79 38.75
N ASN A 558 18.65 -27.72 38.61
CA ASN A 558 18.36 -28.81 39.58
C ASN A 558 19.50 -29.87 39.68
N VAL A 559 20.76 -29.45 39.63
CA VAL A 559 21.93 -30.31 39.56
C VAL A 559 22.51 -30.53 40.96
N VAL A 560 22.90 -31.78 41.21
CA VAL A 560 23.50 -32.33 42.44
C VAL A 560 24.64 -31.46 42.99
N ASP A 561 24.84 -31.49 44.33
CA ASP A 561 25.82 -30.69 45.10
C ASP A 561 27.23 -30.53 44.48
N VAL A 562 27.70 -31.51 43.70
CA VAL A 562 29.02 -31.50 43.04
C VAL A 562 29.17 -30.36 42.01
N ASP A 563 28.11 -30.02 41.29
CA ASP A 563 28.13 -28.95 40.28
C ASP A 563 28.11 -27.56 40.92
N THR A 564 27.47 -27.43 42.08
CA THR A 564 27.48 -26.18 42.87
C THR A 564 28.87 -25.89 43.43
N GLN A 565 29.56 -26.90 43.96
CA GLN A 565 30.93 -26.75 44.47
C GLN A 565 31.90 -26.29 43.37
N THR A 566 31.83 -26.90 42.19
CA THR A 566 32.67 -26.53 41.04
C THR A 566 32.48 -25.07 40.61
N ARG A 567 31.23 -24.56 40.65
CA ARG A 567 30.95 -23.15 40.35
C ARG A 567 31.44 -22.19 41.44
N LEU A 568 31.37 -22.59 42.71
CA LEU A 568 31.93 -21.79 43.82
C LEU A 568 33.46 -21.72 43.74
N GLU A 569 34.13 -22.81 43.37
CA GLU A 569 35.57 -22.79 43.07
C GLU A 569 35.91 -21.85 41.91
N ARG A 570 35.04 -21.76 40.88
CA ARG A 570 35.18 -20.76 39.81
C ARG A 570 35.02 -19.32 40.32
N VAL A 571 34.12 -19.07 41.27
CA VAL A 571 33.98 -17.75 41.93
C VAL A 571 35.28 -17.38 42.66
N GLU A 572 35.85 -18.31 43.43
CA GLU A 572 37.09 -18.09 44.18
C GLU A 572 38.26 -17.76 43.25
N ARG A 573 38.42 -18.51 42.16
CA ARG A 573 39.44 -18.23 41.12
C ARG A 573 39.31 -16.82 40.54
N LEU A 574 38.09 -16.41 40.19
CA LEU A 574 37.84 -15.05 39.70
C LEU A 574 38.19 -13.99 40.76
N LEU A 575 37.93 -14.23 42.04
CA LEU A 575 38.25 -13.29 43.14
C LEU A 575 39.76 -13.19 43.43
N SER A 576 40.51 -14.28 43.31
CA SER A 576 41.97 -14.31 43.47
C SER A 576 42.72 -13.71 42.28
N GLY A 577 42.05 -13.49 41.15
CA GLY A 577 42.68 -12.99 39.93
C GLY A 577 43.63 -14.02 39.28
N SER A 578 43.42 -15.31 39.61
CA SER A 578 44.15 -16.48 39.10
C SER A 578 43.28 -17.24 38.09
#